data_AF-A0A382BV25-F1
#
_entry.id   AF-A0A382BV25-F1
#
_cell.length_a   1.000
_cell.length_b   1.000
_cell.length_c   1.000
_cell.angle_alpha   90.00
_cell.angle_beta   90.00
_cell.angle_gamma   90.00
#
_symmetry.space_group_name_H-M   'P 1'
#
loop_
_entity.id
_entity.type
_entity.pdbx_description
1 polymer ?
#
loop_
_entity_poly.entity_id
_entity_poly.type
_entity_poly.pdbx_seq_one_letter_code
_entity_poly.pdbx_strand_id
1 'polypeptide(L)' 'MIKRIMKDVPSSIIPCPSCKAKNRIKQFHSDKIPLCAKCGTRLVSEEENKTQVWFGKSLKDISSIPDPECLGEP' A
#
# COMPACT_ATOMS: atom_id res chain seq x y z
N MET A 1 -13.16 12.35 -24.28
CA MET A 1 -13.10 12.58 -22.81
C MET A 1 -12.37 11.42 -22.16
N ILE A 2 -11.12 11.62 -21.77
CA ILE A 2 -10.29 10.56 -21.16
C ILE A 2 -10.68 10.51 -19.69
N LYS A 3 -11.51 9.53 -19.30
CA LYS A 3 -11.76 9.24 -17.88
C LYS A 3 -10.42 8.92 -17.24
N ARG A 4 -9.88 9.82 -16.41
CA ARG A 4 -8.75 9.53 -15.54
C ARG A 4 -9.19 8.37 -14.66
N ILE A 5 -8.73 7.16 -14.97
CA ILE A 5 -8.78 6.05 -14.04
C ILE A 5 -7.88 6.50 -12.89
N MET A 6 -8.49 7.04 -11.82
CA MET A 6 -7.83 7.13 -10.53
C MET A 6 -7.48 5.69 -10.19
N LYS A 7 -6.22 5.30 -10.43
CA LYS A 7 -5.66 4.05 -9.92
C LYS A 7 -5.75 4.19 -8.40
N ASP A 8 -6.79 3.62 -7.80
CA ASP A 8 -6.94 3.48 -6.37
C ASP A 8 -5.68 2.78 -5.88
N VAL A 9 -4.74 3.55 -5.32
CA VAL A 9 -3.55 2.99 -4.72
C VAL A 9 -4.06 2.18 -3.52
N PRO A 10 -3.84 0.86 -3.48
CA PRO A 10 -4.37 0.03 -2.42
C PRO A 10 -3.84 0.56 -1.08
N SER A 11 -4.75 1.11 -0.28
CA SER A 11 -4.40 1.63 1.04
C SER A 11 -4.39 0.48 2.04
N SER A 12 -3.29 0.29 2.75
CA SER A 12 -3.17 -0.71 3.80
C SER A 12 -3.92 -0.26 5.05
N ILE A 13 -4.64 -1.16 5.71
CA ILE A 13 -5.23 -0.91 7.02
C ILE A 13 -4.36 -1.61 8.07
N ILE A 14 -3.74 -0.81 8.94
CA ILE A 14 -2.87 -1.31 10.01
C ILE A 14 -3.52 -1.01 11.37
N PRO A 15 -3.80 -2.03 12.20
CA PRO A 15 -4.26 -1.81 13.57
C PRO A 15 -3.12 -1.29 14.44
N CYS A 16 -3.37 -0.25 15.23
CA CYS A 16 -2.37 0.26 16.17
C CYS A 16 -2.07 -0.78 17.26
N PRO A 17 -0.79 -1.10 17.54
CA PRO A 17 -0.45 -2.09 18.56
C PRO A 17 -0.90 -1.68 19.96
N SER A 18 -0.88 -0.36 20.26
CA SER A 18 -1.24 0.22 21.55
C SER A 18 -2.75 0.41 21.72
N CYS A 19 -3.39 1.26 20.89
CA CYS A 19 -4.80 1.64 21.10
C CYS A 19 -5.82 0.88 20.22
N LYS A 20 -5.37 -0.07 19.40
CA LYS A 20 -6.18 -0.89 18.47
C LYS A 20 -6.98 -0.13 17.41
N ALA A 21 -6.82 1.20 17.31
CA ALA A 21 -7.41 1.98 16.23
C ALA A 21 -6.93 1.47 14.86
N LYS A 22 -7.85 1.31 13.90
CA LYS A 22 -7.55 0.92 12.53
C LYS A 22 -7.08 2.15 11.75
N ASN A 23 -5.82 2.18 11.36
CA ASN A 23 -5.23 3.31 10.64
C ASN A 23 -5.11 2.97 9.15
N ARG A 24 -5.62 3.85 8.28
CA ARG A 24 -5.52 3.69 6.83
C ARG A 24 -4.28 4.39 6.31
N ILE A 25 -3.32 3.63 5.80
CA ILE A 25 -2.06 4.13 5.24
C ILE A 25 -2.17 4.12 3.72
N LYS A 26 -2.15 5.31 3.11
CA LYS A 26 -2.27 5.46 1.64
C LYS A 26 -0.97 5.11 0.92
N GLN A 27 0.16 5.46 1.53
CA GLN A 27 1.48 5.26 0.96
C GLN A 27 2.52 5.19 2.08
N PHE A 28 3.50 4.31 1.92
CA PHE A 28 4.70 4.26 2.77
C PHE A 28 5.81 5.11 2.14
N HIS A 29 6.59 5.80 2.98
CA HIS A 29 7.71 6.63 2.55
C HIS A 29 8.96 6.21 3.32
N SER A 30 10.12 6.16 2.66
CA SER A 30 11.38 5.76 3.30
C SER A 30 11.75 6.68 4.47
N ASP A 31 11.44 7.96 4.36
CA ASP A 31 11.82 8.99 5.34
C ASP A 31 10.81 9.17 6.49
N LYS A 32 9.65 8.49 6.43
CA LYS A 32 8.57 8.69 7.41
C LYS A 32 7.95 7.37 7.82
N ILE A 33 8.00 7.09 9.12
CA ILE A 33 7.29 5.95 9.72
C ILE A 33 5.84 6.38 10.00
N PRO A 34 4.83 5.60 9.57
CA PRO A 34 3.44 5.93 9.84
C PRO A 34 3.15 5.83 11.34
N LEU A 35 2.50 6.87 11.87
CA LEU A 35 2.07 6.97 13.26
C LEU A 35 0.56 6.76 13.36
N CYS A 36 0.12 6.24 14.50
CA CYS A 36 -1.29 6.14 14.82
C CYS A 36 -1.92 7.54 14.93
N ALA A 37 -2.98 7.81 14.19
CA ALA A 37 -3.68 9.10 14.24
C ALA A 37 -4.34 9.37 15.61
N LYS A 38 -4.62 8.32 16.39
CA LYS A 38 -5.27 8.43 17.71
C LYS A 38 -4.27 8.67 18.85
N CYS A 39 -3.15 7.96 18.86
CA CYS A 39 -2.23 7.94 20.02
C CYS A 39 -0.76 8.19 19.69
N GLY A 40 -0.43 8.44 18.42
CA GLY A 40 0.94 8.75 17.99
C GLY A 40 1.93 7.57 17.99
N THR A 41 1.51 6.38 18.43
CA THR A 41 2.38 5.19 18.42
C THR A 41 2.77 4.81 16.99
N ARG A 42 4.05 4.45 16.77
CA ARG A 42 4.52 3.88 15.49
C ARG A 42 3.70 2.64 15.12
N LEU A 43 3.25 2.58 13.89
CA LEU A 43 2.40 1.48 13.41
C LEU A 43 3.21 0.30 12.88
N VAL A 44 4.44 0.54 12.43
CA VAL A 44 5.36 -0.46 11.89
C VAL A 44 6.79 -0.13 12.30
N SER A 45 7.67 -1.12 12.21
CA SER A 45 9.12 -0.94 12.39
C SER A 45 9.76 -0.27 11.16
N GLU A 46 11.00 0.19 11.30
CA GLU A 46 11.75 0.78 10.18
C GLU A 46 11.98 -0.21 9.04
N GLU A 47 12.28 -1.48 9.37
CA GLU A 47 12.49 -2.55 8.40
C GLU A 47 11.21 -2.89 7.61
N GLU A 48 10.08 -3.00 8.32
CA GLU A 48 8.76 -3.19 7.71
C GLU A 48 8.40 -2.02 6.79
N ASN A 49 8.67 -0.77 7.22
CA ASN A 49 8.42 0.41 6.40
C ASN A 49 9.25 0.40 5.10
N LYS A 50 10.56 0.07 5.19
CA LYS A 50 11.44 -0.05 4.01
C LYS A 50 10.94 -1.11 3.05
N THR A 51 10.56 -2.27 3.59
CA THR A 51 10.00 -3.39 2.83
C THR A 51 8.74 -2.98 2.08
N GLN A 52 7.79 -2.31 2.74
CA GLN A 52 6.56 -1.82 2.12
C GLN A 52 6.83 -0.76 1.02
N VAL A 53 7.80 0.13 1.23
CA VAL A 53 8.21 1.10 0.20
C VAL A 53 8.76 0.38 -1.03
N TRP A 54 9.57 -0.66 -0.84
CA TRP A 54 10.12 -1.46 -1.93
C TRP A 54 9.02 -2.20 -2.69
N PHE A 55 8.13 -2.90 -1.99
CA PHE A 55 6.99 -3.59 -2.62
C PHE A 55 6.11 -2.64 -3.44
N GLY A 56 5.82 -1.45 -2.91
CA GLY A 56 5.04 -0.43 -3.62
C GLY A 56 5.72 0.11 -4.89
N LYS A 57 7.05 0.00 -5.00
CA LYS A 57 7.79 0.31 -6.24
C LYS A 57 7.78 -0.87 -7.20
N SER A 58 8.11 -2.07 -6.73
CA SER A 58 8.16 -3.29 -7.56
C SER A 58 6.82 -3.61 -8.22
N LEU A 59 5.70 -3.42 -7.52
CA LEU A 59 4.36 -3.65 -8.09
C LEU A 59 3.99 -2.69 -9.23
N LYS A 60 4.57 -1.48 -9.26
CA LYS A 60 4.34 -0.55 -10.37
C LYS A 60 5.04 -1.01 -11.64
N ASP A 61 6.19 -1.65 -11.49
CA ASP A 61 7.00 -2.15 -12.61
C ASP A 61 6.27 -3.25 -13.38
N ILE A 62 5.62 -4.18 -12.65
CA ILE A 62 4.85 -5.27 -13.26
C ILE A 62 3.48 -4.84 -13.81
N SER A 63 3.02 -3.61 -13.52
CA SER A 63 1.68 -3.14 -13.97
C SER A 63 1.55 -2.98 -15.48
N SER A 64 2.67 -3.09 -16.21
CA SER A 64 2.74 -3.07 -17.67
C SER A 64 2.67 -4.47 -18.29
N ILE A 65 2.70 -5.53 -17.48
CA ILE A 65 2.57 -6.90 -17.98
C ILE A 65 1.08 -7.13 -18.30
N PRO A 66 0.74 -7.46 -19.56
CA PRO A 66 -0.64 -7.75 -19.92
C PRO A 66 -1.13 -8.98 -19.16
N ASP A 67 -2.39 -8.93 -18.71
CA ASP A 67 -3.04 -10.11 -18.16
C ASP A 67 -3.02 -11.21 -19.23
N PRO A 68 -2.65 -12.46 -18.90
CA PRO A 68 -2.70 -13.53 -19.86
C PRO A 68 -4.13 -13.66 -20.36
N GLU A 69 -4.32 -13.67 -21.68
CA GLU A 69 -5.63 -13.96 -22.26
C GLU A 69 -6.03 -15.38 -21.85
N CYS A 70 -6.93 -15.49 -20.87
CA CYS A 70 -7.57 -16.74 -20.52
C CYS A 70 -8.40 -17.18 -21.73
N LEU A 71 -7.79 -17.94 -22.63
CA LEU A 71 -8.47 -18.67 -23.69
C LEU A 71 -9.25 -19.81 -23.02
N GLY A 72 -10.39 -19.46 -22.43
CA GLY A 72 -11.42 -20.44 -22.10
C GLY A 72 -11.93 -21.01 -23.41
N GLU A 73 -11.61 -22.26 -23.69
CA GLU A 73 -12.29 -23.01 -24.75
C GLU A 73 -13.79 -23.13 -24.40
N PRO A 74 -14.69 -23.00 -25.40
CA PRO A 74 -16.15 -22.97 -25.20
C PRO A 74 -16.74 -24.30 -24.70
#